data_AF-A0A966KV61-F1
#
_entry.id   AF-A0A966KV61-F1
#
_cell.length_a   1.000
_cell.length_b   1.000
_cell.length_c   1.000
_cell.angle_alpha   90.00
_cell.angle_beta   90.00
_cell.angle_gamma   90.00
#
_symmetry.space_group_name_H-M   'P 1'
#
loop_
_entity.id
_entity.type
_entity.pdbx_description
1 polymer ?
#
loop_
_entity_poly.entity_id
_entity_poly.type
_entity_poly.pdbx_seq_one_letter_code
_entity_poly.pdbx_strand_id
1 'polypeptide(L)'
;MKLKFKKQGYQTNAVEAVADCFAGQPKREGLNYRIDPGRAVDAGGQFVTPLESAGFKNADLAQTPGQVLENIHAVQRRQNLPLSAALLKTRVCDINLDVEMETGTGKTYCYVKSMFELNARFGWSKFIVVVPSIAIREGVHKSLEITAEHFLDDYKKRARFFIYNSKALHNLESFSSDAGINVMVINVQAFNATGKDARRIYEELDDFQSRRPIDVISANRPIMFLDEPQKIEGGKTLDSLANFKPLAVLRYSATHKTTHNKIHRLDALDAYNQKLVKKIAVRGISVKGLTGTNAYLYLESIEVSKSAPVARVELETRQNNGIKRVVRRLSRNDNLFDLSGDLEQYRGFVVSDINAHTNAVTFTNGHELVAGEAAGDVSESALRRIQIREAVKAHFEK
;
A
#
# COMPACT_ATOMS: atom_id res chain seq x y z
N MET A 1 -22.35 6.58 9.79
CA MET A 1 -21.38 7.67 10.01
C MET A 1 -21.00 8.24 8.65
N LYS A 2 -21.26 9.53 8.37
CA LYS A 2 -20.78 10.18 7.13
C LYS A 2 -19.37 10.71 7.36
N LEU A 3 -18.43 10.31 6.52
CA LEU A 3 -17.05 10.79 6.58
C LEU A 3 -16.99 12.21 6.00
N LYS A 4 -16.36 13.14 6.72
CA LYS A 4 -16.08 14.49 6.22
C LYS A 4 -14.68 14.52 5.63
N PHE A 5 -14.58 14.70 4.32
CA PHE A 5 -13.31 14.84 3.63
C PHE A 5 -12.81 16.29 3.74
N LYS A 6 -11.54 16.45 4.13
CA LYS A 6 -10.86 17.74 4.13
C LYS A 6 -9.92 17.81 2.92
N LYS A 7 -9.95 18.93 2.19
CA LYS A 7 -8.99 19.18 1.12
C LYS A 7 -7.61 19.41 1.73
N GLN A 8 -6.65 18.56 1.38
CA GLN A 8 -5.26 18.68 1.85
C GLN A 8 -4.37 19.19 0.70
N GLY A 9 -3.49 20.13 1.01
CA GLY A 9 -2.65 20.79 0.00
C GLY A 9 -1.75 19.80 -0.75
N TYR A 10 -1.05 18.93 -0.02
CA TYR A 10 -0.16 17.94 -0.61
C TYR A 10 -0.90 16.94 -1.53
N GLN A 11 -2.15 16.56 -1.20
CA GLN A 11 -2.98 15.71 -2.06
C GLN A 11 -3.37 16.43 -3.35
N THR A 12 -3.64 17.74 -3.25
CA THR A 12 -3.93 18.58 -4.42
C THR A 12 -2.68 18.69 -5.30
N ASN A 13 -1.50 18.91 -4.71
CA ASN A 13 -0.24 18.96 -5.45
C ASN A 13 0.03 17.67 -6.24
N ALA A 14 -0.24 16.50 -5.67
CA ALA A 14 -0.10 15.22 -6.35
C ALA A 14 -1.04 15.10 -7.57
N VAL A 15 -2.30 15.53 -7.42
CA VAL A 15 -3.31 15.52 -8.49
C VAL A 15 -2.95 16.51 -9.60
N GLU A 16 -2.54 17.73 -9.24
CA GLU A 16 -2.10 18.75 -10.20
C GLU A 16 -0.85 18.31 -10.94
N ALA A 17 0.13 17.68 -10.26
CA ALA A 17 1.31 17.13 -10.91
C ALA A 17 0.96 16.14 -12.03
N VAL A 18 -0.06 15.30 -11.81
CA VAL A 18 -0.56 14.37 -12.84
C VAL A 18 -1.24 15.12 -13.98
N ALA A 19 -2.17 16.01 -13.68
CA ALA A 19 -2.96 16.71 -14.69
C ALA A 19 -2.09 17.64 -15.55
N ASP A 20 -1.11 18.32 -14.94
CA ASP A 20 -0.23 19.27 -15.61
C ASP A 20 0.77 18.59 -16.57
N CYS A 21 1.06 17.30 -16.40
CA CYS A 21 1.85 16.55 -17.40
C CYS A 21 1.17 16.52 -18.78
N PHE A 22 -0.15 16.72 -18.84
CA PHE A 22 -0.95 16.75 -20.07
C PHE A 22 -1.48 18.15 -20.37
N ALA A 23 -0.92 19.21 -19.76
CA ALA A 23 -1.32 20.59 -20.02
C ALA A 23 -1.23 20.91 -21.52
N GLY A 24 -2.31 21.43 -22.10
CA GLY A 24 -2.41 21.68 -23.54
C GLY A 24 -3.12 20.58 -24.35
N GLN A 25 -3.44 19.43 -23.73
CA GLN A 25 -4.35 18.45 -24.34
C GLN A 25 -5.76 19.06 -24.49
N PRO A 26 -6.38 19.01 -25.68
CA PRO A 26 -7.72 19.54 -25.89
C PRO A 26 -8.77 18.69 -25.16
N LYS A 27 -9.74 19.36 -24.54
CA LYS A 27 -10.89 18.69 -23.94
C LYS A 27 -11.79 18.08 -25.02
N ARG A 28 -11.91 16.75 -25.03
CA ARG A 28 -12.81 16.01 -25.93
C ARG A 28 -13.65 15.03 -25.13
N GLU A 29 -14.92 15.34 -24.97
CA GLU A 29 -15.90 14.46 -24.29
C GLU A 29 -16.68 13.65 -25.32
N GLY A 30 -17.12 12.45 -24.94
CA GLY A 30 -18.07 11.67 -25.73
C GLY A 30 -17.55 11.16 -27.09
N LEU A 31 -16.24 10.88 -27.21
CA LEU A 31 -15.70 10.32 -28.45
C LEU A 31 -16.23 8.91 -28.67
N ASN A 32 -16.98 8.77 -29.75
CA ASN A 32 -17.55 7.51 -30.16
C ASN A 32 -16.57 6.70 -31.01
N TYR A 33 -16.53 5.41 -30.79
CA TYR A 33 -16.00 4.43 -31.71
C TYR A 33 -17.11 3.42 -32.03
N ARG A 34 -17.00 2.78 -33.20
CA ARG A 34 -17.91 1.70 -33.58
C ARG A 34 -17.59 0.48 -32.72
N ILE A 35 -18.49 0.09 -31.82
CA ILE A 35 -18.35 -1.17 -31.08
C ILE A 35 -18.51 -2.30 -32.09
N ASP A 36 -17.65 -3.30 -32.01
CA ASP A 36 -17.87 -4.57 -32.71
C ASP A 36 -19.20 -5.16 -32.22
N PRO A 37 -20.22 -5.26 -33.08
CA PRO A 37 -21.52 -5.77 -32.67
C PRO A 37 -21.46 -7.27 -32.31
N GLY A 38 -20.34 -7.96 -32.59
CA GLY A 38 -20.21 -9.38 -32.41
C GLY A 38 -21.10 -10.16 -33.39
N ARG A 39 -21.23 -11.46 -33.16
CA ARG A 39 -22.15 -12.33 -33.89
C ARG A 39 -23.40 -12.55 -33.03
N ALA A 40 -24.51 -11.89 -33.36
CA ALA A 40 -25.80 -12.27 -32.81
C ALA A 40 -26.45 -13.33 -33.70
N VAL A 41 -27.07 -14.31 -33.07
CA VAL A 41 -27.92 -15.31 -33.72
C VAL A 41 -29.35 -15.10 -33.23
N ASP A 42 -30.33 -15.11 -34.13
CA ASP A 42 -31.75 -15.06 -33.75
C ASP A 42 -32.21 -16.37 -33.11
N ALA A 43 -33.46 -16.40 -32.64
CA ALA A 43 -34.10 -17.60 -32.08
C ALA A 43 -34.20 -18.78 -33.08
N GLY A 44 -33.92 -18.54 -34.38
CA GLY A 44 -33.84 -19.55 -35.43
C GLY A 44 -32.41 -19.96 -35.80
N GLY A 45 -31.38 -19.45 -35.12
CA GLY A 45 -29.98 -19.77 -35.38
C GLY A 45 -29.38 -19.06 -36.61
N GLN A 46 -30.06 -18.08 -37.20
CA GLN A 46 -29.50 -17.26 -38.28
C GLN A 46 -28.72 -16.08 -37.72
N PHE A 47 -27.57 -15.77 -38.34
CA PHE A 47 -26.79 -14.61 -37.98
C PHE A 47 -27.57 -13.33 -38.30
N VAL A 48 -27.88 -12.56 -37.26
CA VAL A 48 -28.47 -11.23 -37.39
C VAL A 48 -27.34 -10.22 -37.27
N THR A 49 -27.21 -9.31 -38.23
CA THR A 49 -26.38 -8.11 -38.07
C THR A 49 -26.94 -7.27 -36.92
N PRO A 50 -26.28 -7.20 -35.76
CA PRO A 50 -26.76 -6.39 -34.66
C PRO A 50 -26.66 -4.91 -35.04
N LEU A 51 -27.60 -4.10 -34.58
CA LEU A 51 -27.60 -2.65 -34.79
C LEU A 51 -26.25 -2.07 -34.34
N GLU A 52 -25.62 -1.23 -35.17
CA GLU A 52 -24.34 -0.60 -34.84
C GLU A 52 -24.45 0.14 -33.49
N SER A 53 -23.73 -0.33 -32.47
CA SER A 53 -23.69 0.30 -31.16
C SER A 53 -22.48 1.23 -31.05
N ALA A 54 -22.71 2.46 -30.58
CA ALA A 54 -21.64 3.42 -30.33
C ALA A 54 -21.02 3.18 -28.94
N GLY A 55 -19.69 3.12 -28.88
CA GLY A 55 -18.94 2.96 -27.65
C GLY A 55 -18.07 4.16 -27.39
N PHE A 56 -17.72 4.41 -26.13
CA PHE A 56 -16.93 5.56 -25.76
C PHE A 56 -15.48 5.18 -25.54
N LYS A 57 -14.56 5.96 -26.14
CA LYS A 57 -13.13 5.82 -25.87
C LYS A 57 -12.54 7.14 -25.39
N ASN A 58 -11.43 7.04 -24.67
CA ASN A 58 -10.63 8.22 -24.39
C ASN A 58 -10.03 8.80 -25.69
N ALA A 59 -9.94 10.12 -25.76
CA ALA A 59 -9.23 10.80 -26.84
C ALA A 59 -7.75 10.42 -26.83
N ASP A 60 -7.20 10.14 -28.02
CA ASP A 60 -5.76 9.99 -28.15
C ASP A 60 -5.04 11.31 -27.82
N LEU A 61 -3.77 11.20 -27.42
CA LEU A 61 -2.97 12.36 -27.11
C LEU A 61 -2.73 13.17 -28.38
N ALA A 62 -3.13 14.44 -28.35
CA ALA A 62 -2.85 15.38 -29.43
C ALA A 62 -1.42 15.93 -29.36
N GLN A 63 -0.79 15.79 -28.18
CA GLN A 63 0.54 16.31 -27.89
C GLN A 63 1.62 15.36 -28.39
N THR A 64 2.71 15.93 -28.89
CA THR A 64 3.91 15.17 -29.22
C THR A 64 4.61 14.67 -27.96
N PRO A 65 5.41 13.59 -28.03
CA PRO A 65 6.21 13.13 -26.90
C PRO A 65 7.13 14.21 -26.30
N GLY A 66 7.64 15.12 -27.14
CA GLY A 66 8.46 16.26 -26.68
C GLY A 66 7.68 17.25 -25.83
N GLN A 67 6.46 17.61 -26.24
CA GLN A 67 5.58 18.49 -25.46
C GLN A 67 5.19 17.87 -24.11
N VAL A 68 4.92 16.56 -24.07
CA VAL A 68 4.65 15.86 -22.81
C VAL A 68 5.88 15.90 -21.90
N LEU A 69 7.09 15.73 -22.45
CA LEU A 69 8.32 15.83 -21.69
C LEU A 69 8.56 17.24 -21.13
N GLU A 70 8.28 18.29 -21.91
CA GLU A 70 8.36 19.69 -21.45
C GLU A 70 7.40 19.97 -20.29
N ASN A 71 6.17 19.45 -20.37
CA ASN A 71 5.20 19.52 -19.28
C ASN A 71 5.70 18.80 -18.02
N ILE A 72 6.26 17.59 -18.18
CA ILE A 72 6.89 16.84 -17.08
C ILE A 72 8.02 17.67 -16.46
N HIS A 73 8.89 18.30 -17.26
CA HIS A 73 9.95 19.16 -16.74
C HIS A 73 9.39 20.36 -15.97
N ALA A 74 8.31 20.99 -16.43
CA ALA A 74 7.67 22.08 -15.71
C ALA A 74 7.16 21.62 -14.34
N VAL A 75 6.51 20.45 -14.28
CA VAL A 75 6.04 19.82 -13.03
C VAL A 75 7.21 19.47 -12.10
N GLN A 76 8.31 18.94 -12.65
CA GLN A 76 9.51 18.58 -11.89
C GLN A 76 10.22 19.81 -11.32
N ARG A 77 10.41 20.88 -12.11
CA ARG A 77 10.99 22.15 -11.63
C ARG A 77 10.19 22.75 -10.48
N ARG A 78 8.85 22.79 -10.61
CA ARG A 78 7.95 23.33 -9.57
C ARG A 78 8.10 22.61 -8.23
N GLN A 79 8.48 21.33 -8.25
CA GLN A 79 8.62 20.48 -7.06
C GLN A 79 10.07 20.20 -6.69
N ASN A 80 11.05 20.87 -7.32
CA ASN A 80 12.48 20.63 -7.13
C ASN A 80 12.87 19.14 -7.31
N LEU A 81 12.23 18.45 -8.26
CA LEU A 81 12.57 17.09 -8.64
C LEU A 81 13.67 17.08 -9.71
N PRO A 82 14.55 16.05 -9.75
CA PRO A 82 15.47 15.86 -10.85
C PRO A 82 14.75 15.79 -12.19
N LEU A 83 15.27 16.53 -13.18
CA LEU A 83 14.68 16.54 -14.52
C LEU A 83 14.88 15.20 -15.21
N SER A 84 13.83 14.68 -15.82
CA SER A 84 13.88 13.45 -16.61
C SER A 84 14.74 13.67 -17.87
N ALA A 85 15.69 12.79 -18.14
CA ALA A 85 16.52 12.88 -19.35
C ALA A 85 15.70 12.67 -20.64
N ALA A 86 14.67 11.81 -20.57
CA ALA A 86 13.76 11.52 -21.68
C ALA A 86 12.40 11.06 -21.15
N LEU A 87 11.40 10.99 -22.03
CA LEU A 87 10.13 10.33 -21.76
C LEU A 87 10.36 8.81 -21.80
N LEU A 88 10.31 8.15 -20.64
CA LEU A 88 10.68 6.75 -20.50
C LEU A 88 9.54 5.83 -20.93
N LYS A 89 9.81 5.04 -21.96
CA LYS A 89 8.88 4.09 -22.56
C LYS A 89 9.01 2.71 -21.91
N THR A 90 7.90 1.99 -21.81
CA THR A 90 7.87 0.58 -21.42
C THR A 90 7.14 -0.23 -22.48
N ARG A 91 7.19 -1.57 -22.37
CA ARG A 91 6.39 -2.45 -23.24
C ARG A 91 4.88 -2.20 -23.12
N VAL A 92 4.43 -1.66 -22.00
CA VAL A 92 3.01 -1.42 -21.71
C VAL A 92 2.52 -0.12 -22.33
N CYS A 93 3.33 0.94 -22.25
CA CYS A 93 2.94 2.28 -22.67
C CYS A 93 4.14 3.18 -22.93
N ASP A 94 3.97 4.17 -23.81
CA ASP A 94 4.96 5.21 -24.06
C ASP A 94 5.09 6.22 -22.91
N ILE A 95 4.02 6.43 -22.13
CA ILE A 95 3.98 7.42 -21.04
C ILE A 95 3.85 6.70 -19.70
N ASN A 96 4.87 6.89 -18.86
CA ASN A 96 5.03 6.21 -17.58
C ASN A 96 5.37 7.23 -16.50
N LEU A 97 4.36 7.58 -15.69
CA LEU A 97 4.48 8.62 -14.67
C LEU A 97 4.52 7.99 -13.28
N ASP A 98 5.49 8.39 -12.47
CA ASP A 98 5.64 7.91 -11.10
C ASP A 98 5.21 8.98 -10.09
N VAL A 99 4.30 8.58 -9.21
CA VAL A 99 3.78 9.39 -8.11
C VAL A 99 4.18 8.72 -6.79
N GLU A 100 5.20 9.29 -6.14
CA GLU A 100 5.73 8.78 -4.88
C GLU A 100 4.97 9.41 -3.72
N MET A 101 4.28 8.58 -2.93
CA MET A 101 3.48 8.99 -1.78
C MET A 101 3.61 7.99 -0.64
N GLU A 102 4.05 8.47 0.52
CA GLU A 102 4.17 7.68 1.73
C GLU A 102 2.83 7.06 2.17
N THR A 103 2.92 5.90 2.81
CA THR A 103 1.80 5.17 3.39
C THR A 103 1.03 6.04 4.38
N GLY A 104 -0.31 5.99 4.32
CA GLY A 104 -1.17 6.77 5.21
C GLY A 104 -1.40 8.22 4.78
N THR A 105 -0.79 8.70 3.68
CA THR A 105 -1.02 10.06 3.16
C THR A 105 -2.25 10.18 2.24
N GLY A 106 -2.91 9.08 1.89
CA GLY A 106 -4.13 9.07 1.08
C GLY A 106 -3.90 8.91 -0.42
N LYS A 107 -2.94 8.07 -0.80
CA LYS A 107 -2.62 7.65 -2.18
C LYS A 107 -3.87 7.28 -3.01
N THR A 108 -4.73 6.43 -2.45
CA THR A 108 -6.01 6.01 -3.09
C THR A 108 -6.92 7.18 -3.41
N TYR A 109 -7.09 8.10 -2.45
CA TYR A 109 -7.85 9.32 -2.68
C TYR A 109 -7.27 10.15 -3.83
N CYS A 110 -5.93 10.26 -3.89
CA CYS A 110 -5.25 11.07 -4.89
C CYS A 110 -5.41 10.53 -6.31
N TYR A 111 -5.28 9.22 -6.54
CA TYR A 111 -5.51 8.71 -7.90
C TYR A 111 -6.98 8.73 -8.30
N VAL A 112 -7.93 8.52 -7.38
CA VAL A 112 -9.35 8.66 -7.71
C VAL A 112 -9.65 10.11 -8.07
N LYS A 113 -9.18 11.07 -7.26
CA LYS A 113 -9.32 12.49 -7.57
C LYS A 113 -8.64 12.85 -8.90
N SER A 114 -7.50 12.24 -9.23
CA SER A 114 -6.83 12.42 -10.52
C SER A 114 -7.70 11.96 -11.69
N MET A 115 -8.47 10.87 -11.57
CA MET A 115 -9.43 10.45 -12.61
C MET A 115 -10.49 11.52 -12.87
N PHE A 116 -11.05 12.11 -11.81
CA PHE A 116 -12.02 13.20 -11.93
C PHE A 116 -11.40 14.47 -12.53
N GLU A 117 -10.17 14.80 -12.13
CA GLU A 117 -9.46 15.97 -12.65
C GLU A 117 -9.13 15.82 -14.14
N LEU A 118 -8.62 14.65 -14.54
CA LEU A 118 -8.35 14.31 -15.93
C LEU A 118 -9.63 14.33 -16.78
N ASN A 119 -10.76 13.87 -16.22
CA ASN A 119 -12.06 14.01 -16.88
C ASN A 119 -12.46 15.48 -17.03
N ALA A 120 -12.34 16.27 -15.96
CA ALA A 120 -12.74 17.67 -15.96
C ALA A 120 -11.95 18.50 -16.99
N ARG A 121 -10.63 18.27 -17.07
CA ARG A 121 -9.73 19.01 -17.98
C ARG A 121 -9.74 18.48 -19.41
N PHE A 122 -9.73 17.17 -19.60
CA PHE A 122 -9.44 16.57 -20.90
C PHE A 122 -10.58 15.72 -21.46
N GLY A 123 -11.59 15.41 -20.65
CA GLY A 123 -12.75 14.59 -21.05
C GLY A 123 -12.50 13.09 -21.00
N TRP A 124 -11.32 12.64 -20.59
CA TRP A 124 -11.02 11.21 -20.42
C TRP A 124 -11.91 10.58 -19.35
N SER A 125 -12.46 9.42 -19.65
CA SER A 125 -13.53 8.80 -18.86
C SER A 125 -13.32 7.29 -18.64
N LYS A 126 -12.33 6.67 -19.28
CA LYS A 126 -12.04 5.23 -19.18
C LYS A 126 -10.78 5.00 -18.36
N PHE A 127 -10.93 4.44 -17.17
CA PHE A 127 -9.85 4.23 -16.22
C PHE A 127 -9.78 2.79 -15.74
N ILE A 128 -8.56 2.29 -15.51
CA ILE A 128 -8.32 0.96 -14.95
C ILE A 128 -7.40 1.10 -13.74
N VAL A 129 -7.78 0.54 -12.60
CA VAL A 129 -6.94 0.43 -11.40
C VAL A 129 -6.44 -1.00 -11.28
N VAL A 130 -5.13 -1.18 -11.31
CA VAL A 130 -4.45 -2.48 -11.18
C VAL A 130 -3.82 -2.58 -9.80
N VAL A 131 -4.18 -3.63 -9.06
CA VAL A 131 -3.74 -3.84 -7.67
C VAL A 131 -3.09 -5.22 -7.47
N PRO A 132 -2.19 -5.42 -6.49
CA PRO A 132 -1.45 -6.67 -6.37
C PRO A 132 -2.22 -7.78 -5.62
N SER A 133 -3.25 -7.44 -4.83
CA SER A 133 -3.97 -8.41 -4.00
C SER A 133 -5.47 -8.13 -3.92
N ILE A 134 -6.25 -9.15 -3.57
CA ILE A 134 -7.69 -9.05 -3.32
C ILE A 134 -7.98 -8.08 -2.18
N ALA A 135 -7.22 -8.11 -1.08
CA ALA A 135 -7.44 -7.20 0.04
C ALA A 135 -7.30 -5.73 -0.37
N ILE A 136 -6.29 -5.39 -1.19
CA ILE A 136 -6.13 -4.03 -1.70
C ILE A 136 -7.27 -3.70 -2.66
N ARG A 137 -7.67 -4.63 -3.53
CA ARG A 137 -8.83 -4.47 -4.43
C ARG A 137 -10.10 -4.07 -3.70
N GLU A 138 -10.45 -4.78 -2.63
CA GLU A 138 -11.62 -4.47 -1.80
C GLU A 138 -11.47 -3.09 -1.12
N GLY A 139 -10.26 -2.75 -0.65
CA GLY A 139 -9.96 -1.44 -0.10
C GLY A 139 -10.15 -0.29 -1.11
N VAL A 140 -9.73 -0.48 -2.36
CA VAL A 140 -9.95 0.49 -3.45
C VAL A 140 -11.44 0.63 -3.77
N HIS A 141 -12.14 -0.50 -3.93
CA HIS A 141 -13.58 -0.49 -4.18
C HIS A 141 -14.34 0.26 -3.08
N LYS A 142 -14.00 -0.02 -1.82
CA LYS A 142 -14.60 0.68 -0.68
C LYS A 142 -14.27 2.17 -0.67
N SER A 143 -13.05 2.53 -1.06
CA SER A 143 -12.65 3.94 -1.15
C SER A 143 -13.43 4.69 -2.23
N LEU A 144 -13.68 4.07 -3.39
CA LEU A 144 -14.54 4.63 -4.44
C LEU A 144 -15.98 4.85 -3.95
N GLU A 145 -16.56 3.89 -3.22
CA GLU A 145 -17.89 4.05 -2.61
C GLU A 145 -17.95 5.22 -1.62
N ILE A 146 -17.01 5.29 -0.67
CA ILE A 146 -17.04 6.28 0.40
C ILE A 146 -16.81 7.69 -0.15
N THR A 147 -15.97 7.82 -1.19
CA THR A 147 -15.65 9.11 -1.80
C THR A 147 -16.67 9.57 -2.84
N ALA A 148 -17.69 8.77 -3.16
CA ALA A 148 -18.66 9.08 -4.22
C ALA A 148 -19.47 10.36 -3.96
N GLU A 149 -19.98 10.57 -2.74
CA GLU A 149 -20.69 11.82 -2.38
C GLU A 149 -19.72 13.03 -2.44
N HIS A 150 -18.50 12.86 -1.92
CA HIS A 150 -17.48 13.91 -1.91
C HIS A 150 -17.12 14.40 -3.32
N PHE A 151 -16.87 13.48 -4.26
CA PHE A 151 -16.55 13.85 -5.63
C PHE A 151 -17.76 14.30 -6.44
N LEU A 152 -18.98 13.84 -6.09
CA LEU A 152 -20.19 14.43 -6.64
C LEU A 152 -20.31 15.91 -6.25
N ASP A 153 -19.98 16.27 -5.02
CA ASP A 153 -20.02 17.66 -4.58
C ASP A 153 -18.94 18.50 -5.26
N ASP A 154 -17.71 18.00 -5.35
CA ASP A 154 -16.57 18.71 -5.94
C ASP A 154 -16.64 18.83 -7.48
N TYR A 155 -17.02 17.76 -8.19
CA TYR A 155 -16.96 17.68 -9.66
C TYR A 155 -18.33 17.61 -10.35
N LYS A 156 -19.43 17.53 -9.60
CA LYS A 156 -20.80 17.38 -10.12
C LYS A 156 -21.00 16.16 -11.02
N LYS A 157 -20.13 15.16 -10.89
CA LYS A 157 -20.17 13.87 -11.62
C LYS A 157 -20.00 12.73 -10.63
N ARG A 158 -20.59 11.57 -10.95
CA ARG A 158 -20.32 10.30 -10.24
C ARG A 158 -19.49 9.39 -11.13
N ALA A 159 -18.53 8.68 -10.54
CA ALA A 159 -17.86 7.58 -11.20
C ALA A 159 -18.71 6.31 -11.07
N ARG A 160 -18.87 5.60 -12.18
CA ARG A 160 -19.28 4.19 -12.16
C ARG A 160 -18.04 3.35 -12.00
N PHE A 161 -18.10 2.34 -11.14
CA PHE A 161 -16.97 1.47 -10.88
C PHE A 161 -17.42 0.05 -10.63
N PHE A 162 -16.56 -0.91 -10.96
CA PHE A 162 -16.80 -2.32 -10.73
C PHE A 162 -15.48 -3.07 -10.59
N ILE A 163 -15.55 -4.21 -9.92
CA ILE A 163 -14.46 -5.17 -9.88
C ILE A 163 -14.56 -6.08 -11.11
N TYR A 164 -13.47 -6.22 -11.86
CA TYR A 164 -13.43 -7.13 -12.99
C TYR A 164 -13.75 -8.57 -12.57
N ASN A 165 -14.69 -9.19 -13.28
CA ASN A 165 -15.08 -10.57 -13.10
C ASN A 165 -15.41 -11.16 -14.49
N SER A 166 -14.71 -12.22 -14.89
CA SER A 166 -14.87 -12.85 -16.21
C SER A 166 -16.22 -13.54 -16.44
N LYS A 167 -17.05 -13.63 -15.40
CA LYS A 167 -18.45 -14.11 -15.47
C LYS A 167 -19.47 -12.97 -15.59
N ALA A 168 -19.07 -11.73 -15.28
CA ALA A 168 -19.95 -10.57 -15.27
C ALA A 168 -19.69 -9.65 -16.47
N LEU A 169 -19.90 -10.18 -17.69
CA LEU A 169 -19.56 -9.51 -18.95
C LEU A 169 -20.37 -8.22 -19.19
N HIS A 170 -21.59 -8.13 -18.68
CA HIS A 170 -22.43 -6.92 -18.75
C HIS A 170 -21.74 -5.66 -18.17
N ASN A 171 -20.82 -5.84 -17.20
CA ASN A 171 -20.05 -4.72 -16.65
C ASN A 171 -19.06 -4.17 -17.68
N LEU A 172 -18.51 -5.01 -18.55
CA LEU A 172 -17.62 -4.57 -19.63
C LEU A 172 -18.40 -3.84 -20.74
N GLU A 173 -19.61 -4.32 -21.05
CA GLU A 173 -20.50 -3.62 -22.00
C GLU A 173 -20.86 -2.23 -21.47
N SER A 174 -21.21 -2.15 -20.19
CA SER A 174 -21.50 -0.88 -19.51
C SER A 174 -20.25 0.01 -19.48
N PHE A 175 -19.07 -0.56 -19.17
CA PHE A 175 -17.80 0.14 -19.19
C PHE A 175 -17.51 0.76 -20.55
N SER A 176 -17.86 0.08 -21.65
CA SER A 176 -17.61 0.60 -22.99
C SER A 176 -18.69 1.58 -23.47
N SER A 177 -19.97 1.29 -23.21
CA SER A 177 -21.11 2.05 -23.74
C SER A 177 -21.51 3.28 -22.92
N ASP A 178 -21.06 3.44 -21.67
CA ASP A 178 -21.40 4.62 -20.85
C ASP A 178 -20.41 5.79 -21.11
N ALA A 179 -20.89 7.02 -21.32
CA ALA A 179 -20.02 8.18 -21.58
C ALA A 179 -19.36 8.76 -20.31
N GLY A 180 -19.86 8.40 -19.12
CA GLY A 180 -19.43 8.92 -17.84
C GLY A 180 -18.06 8.39 -17.40
N ILE A 181 -17.62 8.82 -16.22
CA ILE A 181 -16.37 8.34 -15.62
C ILE A 181 -16.58 6.87 -15.22
N ASN A 182 -15.84 5.97 -15.84
CA ASN A 182 -15.88 4.53 -15.62
C ASN A 182 -14.53 4.03 -15.12
N VAL A 183 -14.54 3.31 -13.99
CA VAL A 183 -13.35 2.79 -13.32
C VAL A 183 -13.46 1.28 -13.15
N MET A 184 -12.63 0.53 -13.88
CA MET A 184 -12.51 -0.91 -13.68
C MET A 184 -11.38 -1.20 -12.68
N VAL A 185 -11.66 -1.95 -11.62
CA VAL A 185 -10.64 -2.40 -10.65
C VAL A 185 -10.30 -3.87 -10.90
N ILE A 186 -9.03 -4.19 -11.09
CA ILE A 186 -8.55 -5.53 -11.39
C ILE A 186 -7.30 -5.88 -10.58
N ASN A 187 -7.22 -7.10 -10.07
CA ASN A 187 -6.03 -7.60 -9.38
C ASN A 187 -5.13 -8.40 -10.34
N VAL A 188 -3.82 -8.34 -10.13
CA VAL A 188 -2.83 -9.03 -10.99
C VAL A 188 -3.02 -10.55 -11.09
N GLN A 189 -3.55 -11.16 -10.04
CA GLN A 189 -3.80 -12.60 -9.99
C GLN A 189 -4.84 -13.05 -11.04
N ALA A 190 -5.74 -12.15 -11.46
CA ALA A 190 -6.68 -12.42 -12.54
C ALA A 190 -5.98 -12.69 -13.88
N PHE A 191 -4.75 -12.18 -14.09
CA PHE A 191 -3.96 -12.40 -15.30
C PHE A 191 -3.01 -13.59 -15.21
N ASN A 192 -2.47 -13.86 -14.02
CA ASN A 192 -1.49 -14.94 -13.83
C ASN A 192 -2.15 -16.31 -13.66
N ALA A 193 -3.46 -16.37 -13.43
CA ALA A 193 -4.18 -17.62 -13.32
C ALA A 193 -4.20 -18.34 -14.69
N THR A 194 -3.81 -19.62 -14.70
CA THR A 194 -3.87 -20.50 -15.88
C THR A 194 -5.23 -21.17 -16.04
N GLY A 195 -6.15 -20.95 -15.09
CA GLY A 195 -7.48 -21.51 -15.10
C GLY A 195 -8.34 -21.01 -16.26
N LYS A 196 -9.34 -21.80 -16.63
CA LYS A 196 -10.30 -21.48 -17.71
C LYS A 196 -10.88 -20.07 -17.55
N ASP A 197 -11.26 -19.69 -16.33
CA ASP A 197 -11.86 -18.39 -16.02
C ASP A 197 -10.94 -17.18 -16.28
N ALA A 198 -9.63 -17.34 -16.22
CA ALA A 198 -8.66 -16.28 -16.48
C ALA A 198 -8.36 -16.13 -17.97
N ARG A 199 -8.37 -17.24 -18.73
CA ARG A 199 -8.22 -17.22 -20.19
C ARG A 199 -9.41 -16.58 -20.91
N ARG A 200 -10.60 -16.59 -20.29
CA ARG A 200 -11.82 -15.94 -20.82
C ARG A 200 -11.63 -14.50 -21.28
N ILE A 201 -10.71 -13.73 -20.67
CA ILE A 201 -10.46 -12.34 -21.11
C ILE A 201 -9.86 -12.26 -22.52
N TYR A 202 -9.17 -13.32 -22.95
CA TYR A 202 -8.46 -13.43 -24.24
C TYR A 202 -9.17 -14.36 -25.25
N GLU A 203 -10.20 -15.09 -24.82
CA GLU A 203 -10.96 -16.03 -25.65
C GLU A 203 -12.22 -15.36 -26.22
N GLU A 204 -12.69 -15.84 -27.38
CA GLU A 204 -14.02 -15.50 -27.88
C GLU A 204 -15.07 -16.18 -27.00
N LEU A 205 -16.07 -15.44 -26.56
CA LEU A 205 -17.10 -15.94 -25.65
C LEU A 205 -18.46 -15.86 -26.33
N ASP A 206 -19.18 -16.98 -26.42
CA ASP A 206 -20.53 -17.03 -26.99
C ASP A 206 -21.49 -16.12 -26.21
N ASP A 207 -21.42 -16.16 -24.87
CA ASP A 207 -22.15 -15.25 -23.96
C ASP A 207 -21.75 -13.77 -24.13
N PHE A 208 -20.75 -13.47 -24.95
CA PHE A 208 -20.28 -12.13 -25.29
C PHE A 208 -20.37 -11.84 -26.80
N GLN A 209 -21.30 -12.51 -27.49
CA GLN A 209 -21.51 -12.35 -28.93
C GLN A 209 -20.25 -12.71 -29.74
N SER A 210 -19.52 -13.75 -29.29
CA SER A 210 -18.25 -14.21 -29.84
C SER A 210 -17.14 -13.13 -29.89
N ARG A 211 -17.21 -12.12 -29.03
CA ARG A 211 -16.16 -11.10 -28.89
C ARG A 211 -15.15 -11.52 -27.82
N ARG A 212 -13.94 -10.95 -27.90
CA ARG A 212 -12.93 -11.08 -26.87
C ARG A 212 -13.01 -9.89 -25.91
N PRO A 213 -13.17 -10.10 -24.59
CA PRO A 213 -13.23 -9.02 -23.61
C PRO A 213 -12.06 -8.02 -23.69
N ILE A 214 -10.84 -8.51 -23.93
CA ILE A 214 -9.64 -7.67 -24.06
C ILE A 214 -9.71 -6.68 -25.23
N ASP A 215 -10.35 -7.05 -26.34
CA ASP A 215 -10.47 -6.18 -27.51
C ASP A 215 -11.44 -5.03 -27.23
N VAL A 216 -12.55 -5.32 -26.53
CA VAL A 216 -13.50 -4.29 -26.11
C VAL A 216 -12.84 -3.30 -25.16
N ILE A 217 -12.14 -3.79 -24.13
CA ILE A 217 -11.49 -2.92 -23.14
C ILE A 217 -10.37 -2.08 -23.79
N SER A 218 -9.55 -2.68 -24.66
CA SER A 218 -8.45 -1.97 -25.29
C SER A 218 -8.91 -0.92 -26.31
N ALA A 219 -10.05 -1.13 -26.97
CA ALA A 219 -10.67 -0.14 -27.85
C ALA A 219 -11.08 1.15 -27.10
N ASN A 220 -11.38 1.06 -25.79
CA ASN A 220 -11.70 2.21 -24.95
C ASN A 220 -10.49 3.11 -24.64
N ARG A 221 -9.25 2.71 -24.98
CA ARG A 221 -7.99 3.47 -24.75
C ARG A 221 -7.82 3.91 -23.28
N PRO A 222 -7.85 2.99 -22.30
CA PRO A 222 -7.89 3.35 -20.89
C PRO A 222 -6.63 4.08 -20.40
N ILE A 223 -6.76 4.86 -19.34
CA ILE A 223 -5.61 5.32 -18.53
C ILE A 223 -5.48 4.37 -17.34
N MET A 224 -4.28 3.83 -17.12
CA MET A 224 -4.04 2.81 -16.10
C MET A 224 -3.36 3.40 -14.86
N PHE A 225 -3.90 3.07 -13.70
CA PHE A 225 -3.36 3.40 -12.38
C PHE A 225 -2.88 2.11 -11.72
N LEU A 226 -1.58 2.02 -11.46
CA LEU A 226 -0.95 0.87 -10.80
C LEU A 226 -0.68 1.24 -9.34
N ASP A 227 -1.32 0.51 -8.44
CA ASP A 227 -1.14 0.65 -6.99
C ASP A 227 -0.09 -0.35 -6.51
N GLU A 228 0.96 0.12 -5.83
CA GLU A 228 2.08 -0.71 -5.38
C GLU A 228 2.74 -1.52 -6.53
N PRO A 229 3.20 -0.84 -7.62
CA PRO A 229 3.72 -1.45 -8.85
C PRO A 229 4.88 -2.43 -8.63
N GLN A 230 5.69 -2.26 -7.59
CA GLN A 230 6.78 -3.16 -7.24
C GLN A 230 6.31 -4.59 -6.90
N LYS A 231 5.01 -4.77 -6.59
CA LYS A 231 4.37 -6.08 -6.39
C LYS A 231 3.73 -6.64 -7.69
N ILE A 232 3.78 -5.88 -8.78
CA ILE A 232 3.12 -6.12 -10.07
C ILE A 232 4.14 -6.33 -11.21
N GLU A 233 5.37 -5.83 -11.06
CA GLU A 233 6.47 -5.82 -12.05
C GLU A 233 7.02 -7.20 -12.51
N GLY A 234 6.28 -8.30 -12.35
CA GLY A 234 6.65 -9.61 -12.90
C GLY A 234 6.41 -9.69 -14.42
N GLY A 235 7.30 -10.38 -15.15
CA GLY A 235 7.30 -10.41 -16.63
C GLY A 235 5.94 -10.76 -17.27
N LYS A 236 5.34 -11.91 -16.92
CA LYS A 236 4.02 -12.31 -17.47
C LYS A 236 2.90 -11.32 -17.14
N THR A 237 2.96 -10.70 -15.98
CA THR A 237 1.96 -9.71 -15.55
C THR A 237 2.12 -8.42 -16.35
N LEU A 238 3.34 -7.92 -16.51
CA LEU A 238 3.64 -6.74 -17.34
C LEU A 238 3.23 -6.94 -18.80
N ASP A 239 3.55 -8.10 -19.38
CA ASP A 239 3.17 -8.41 -20.77
C ASP A 239 1.64 -8.42 -20.94
N SER A 240 0.90 -8.89 -19.93
CA SER A 240 -0.57 -8.86 -19.94
C SER A 240 -1.13 -7.43 -19.91
N LEU A 241 -0.46 -6.49 -19.22
CA LEU A 241 -0.91 -5.10 -19.15
C LEU A 241 -0.82 -4.38 -20.51
N ALA A 242 0.14 -4.78 -21.37
CA ALA A 242 0.29 -4.20 -22.71
C ALA A 242 -0.95 -4.44 -23.59
N ASN A 243 -1.67 -5.54 -23.37
CA ASN A 243 -2.88 -5.89 -24.14
C ASN A 243 -4.02 -4.87 -23.96
N PHE A 244 -4.03 -4.10 -22.86
CA PHE A 244 -5.03 -3.05 -22.63
C PHE A 244 -4.82 -1.82 -23.51
N LYS A 245 -3.67 -1.70 -24.17
CA LYS A 245 -3.28 -0.53 -24.98
C LYS A 245 -3.65 0.77 -24.24
N PRO A 246 -3.00 1.08 -23.10
CA PRO A 246 -3.31 2.30 -22.37
C PRO A 246 -2.80 3.56 -23.06
N LEU A 247 -3.39 4.72 -22.72
CA LEU A 247 -2.89 6.05 -23.11
C LEU A 247 -1.68 6.49 -22.26
N ALA A 248 -1.75 6.20 -20.97
CA ALA A 248 -0.72 6.50 -19.99
C ALA A 248 -0.81 5.50 -18.83
N VAL A 249 0.32 5.26 -18.18
CA VAL A 249 0.42 4.45 -16.97
C VAL A 249 0.93 5.31 -15.83
N LEU A 250 0.11 5.44 -14.78
CA LEU A 250 0.43 6.17 -13.56
C LEU A 250 0.71 5.19 -12.42
N ARG A 251 1.90 5.28 -11.83
CA ARG A 251 2.41 4.35 -10.82
C ARG A 251 2.45 5.02 -9.46
N TYR A 252 1.56 4.60 -8.57
CA TYR A 252 1.46 5.13 -7.22
C TYR A 252 2.15 4.16 -6.25
N SER A 253 3.22 4.61 -5.60
CA SER A 253 3.95 3.82 -4.60
C SER A 253 4.55 4.71 -3.52
N ALA A 254 4.82 4.15 -2.34
CA ALA A 254 5.70 4.80 -1.38
C ALA A 254 7.16 4.59 -1.77
N THR A 255 7.46 3.47 -2.42
CA THR A 255 8.79 3.11 -2.89
C THR A 255 8.73 2.52 -4.29
N HIS A 256 9.38 3.18 -5.25
CA HIS A 256 9.52 2.66 -6.61
C HIS A 256 10.79 1.84 -6.72
N LYS A 257 10.65 0.54 -7.00
CA LYS A 257 11.80 -0.33 -7.32
C LYS A 257 12.39 0.05 -8.68
N THR A 258 11.52 0.26 -9.66
CA THR A 258 11.86 0.71 -11.01
C THR A 258 11.31 2.13 -11.19
N THR A 259 12.16 3.05 -11.64
CA THR A 259 11.78 4.46 -11.83
C THR A 259 11.66 4.82 -13.30
N HIS A 260 10.67 5.66 -13.60
CA HIS A 260 10.35 6.23 -14.90
C HIS A 260 10.39 7.75 -14.79
N ASN A 261 9.36 8.46 -15.28
CA ASN A 261 9.25 9.90 -15.11
C ASN A 261 8.59 10.23 -13.77
N LYS A 262 9.40 10.49 -12.75
CA LYS A 262 8.92 10.93 -11.43
C LYS A 262 8.37 12.35 -11.50
N ILE A 263 7.09 12.49 -11.20
CA ILE A 263 6.34 13.75 -11.30
C ILE A 263 5.89 14.29 -9.95
N HIS A 264 5.92 13.47 -8.90
CA HIS A 264 5.58 13.88 -7.54
C HIS A 264 6.36 13.05 -6.53
N ARG A 265 6.78 13.68 -5.42
CA ARG A 265 7.40 13.01 -4.27
C ARG A 265 6.86 13.58 -2.96
N LEU A 266 6.38 12.69 -2.11
CA LEU A 266 6.12 12.90 -0.70
C LEU A 266 6.67 11.69 0.05
N ASP A 267 7.94 11.75 0.45
CA ASP A 267 8.64 10.66 1.12
C ASP A 267 8.34 10.61 2.63
N ALA A 268 8.87 9.59 3.31
CA ALA A 268 8.69 9.40 4.75
C ALA A 268 9.14 10.61 5.59
N LEU A 269 10.23 11.26 5.20
CA LEU A 269 10.82 12.38 5.92
C LEU A 269 9.95 13.62 5.75
N ASP A 270 9.54 13.92 4.52
CA ASP A 270 8.62 15.00 4.20
C ASP A 270 7.27 14.82 4.89
N ALA A 271 6.70 13.61 4.84
CA ALA A 271 5.44 13.29 5.50
C ALA A 271 5.53 13.44 7.03
N TYR A 272 6.66 13.06 7.62
CA TYR A 272 6.93 13.25 9.04
C TYR A 272 7.11 14.74 9.41
N ASN A 273 7.92 15.47 8.65
CA ASN A 273 8.19 16.90 8.87
C ASN A 273 6.92 17.75 8.73
N GLN A 274 6.05 17.40 7.79
CA GLN A 274 4.74 18.03 7.58
C GLN A 274 3.67 17.54 8.57
N LYS A 275 4.01 16.66 9.53
CA LYS A 275 3.11 16.08 10.54
C LYS A 275 1.89 15.37 9.93
N LEU A 276 2.06 14.78 8.74
CA LEU A 276 1.01 14.04 8.04
C LEU A 276 0.85 12.62 8.55
N VAL A 277 1.93 12.06 9.11
CA VAL A 277 1.98 10.70 9.67
C VAL A 277 2.43 10.72 11.13
N LYS A 278 2.04 9.69 11.89
CA LYS A 278 2.43 9.55 13.30
C LYS A 278 3.89 9.11 13.41
N LYS A 279 4.57 9.56 14.46
CA LYS A 279 5.92 9.08 14.82
C LYS A 279 5.84 7.59 15.18
N ILE A 280 6.77 6.81 14.66
CA ILE A 280 6.97 5.41 15.08
C ILE A 280 7.88 5.41 16.31
N ALA A 281 7.43 4.75 17.38
CA ALA A 281 8.25 4.44 18.55
C ALA A 281 8.43 2.92 18.60
N VAL A 282 9.67 2.45 18.45
CA VAL A 282 9.99 1.02 18.46
C VAL A 282 10.39 0.62 19.88
N ARG A 283 9.72 -0.40 20.44
CA ARG A 283 10.17 -1.12 21.63
C ARG A 283 10.67 -2.48 21.18
N GLY A 284 11.98 -2.65 21.10
CA GLY A 284 12.61 -3.93 20.76
C GLY A 284 12.64 -4.85 21.97
N ILE A 285 12.27 -6.12 21.79
CA ILE A 285 12.46 -7.18 22.79
C ILE A 285 13.42 -8.19 22.15
N SER A 286 14.65 -8.26 22.62
CA SER A 286 15.64 -9.24 22.16
C SER A 286 15.90 -10.32 23.21
N VAL A 287 16.11 -11.55 22.75
CA VAL A 287 16.54 -12.68 23.57
C VAL A 287 18.00 -12.98 23.29
N LYS A 288 18.84 -12.95 24.34
CA LYS A 288 20.24 -13.38 24.27
C LYS A 288 20.40 -14.77 24.92
N GLY A 289 20.87 -15.75 24.13
CA GLY A 289 21.43 -17.04 24.58
C GLY A 289 20.45 -18.22 24.67
N LEU A 290 20.45 -19.10 23.65
CA LEU A 290 19.74 -20.39 23.64
C LEU A 290 20.72 -21.55 23.87
N THR A 291 21.07 -21.82 25.12
CA THR A 291 21.64 -23.10 25.56
C THR A 291 21.03 -23.42 26.92
N GLY A 292 20.37 -24.57 27.06
CA GLY A 292 19.40 -24.92 28.13
C GLY A 292 19.93 -25.09 29.56
N THR A 293 20.84 -24.22 30.00
CA THR A 293 21.39 -24.12 31.37
C THR A 293 21.47 -22.66 31.88
N ASN A 294 20.91 -21.69 31.13
CA ASN A 294 21.07 -20.26 31.42
C ASN A 294 19.97 -19.68 32.33
N ALA A 295 20.38 -18.83 33.27
CA ALA A 295 19.50 -18.03 34.12
C ALA A 295 18.52 -17.16 33.32
N TYR A 296 17.22 -17.26 33.62
CA TYR A 296 16.21 -16.32 33.11
C TYR A 296 16.31 -14.97 33.82
N LEU A 297 16.48 -13.89 33.06
CA LEU A 297 16.41 -12.53 33.57
C LEU A 297 15.69 -11.60 32.58
N TYR A 298 14.73 -10.82 33.08
CA TYR A 298 14.07 -9.76 32.30
C TYR A 298 14.05 -8.45 33.10
N LEU A 299 14.67 -7.39 32.59
CA LEU A 299 14.64 -6.07 33.21
C LEU A 299 13.40 -5.30 32.74
N GLU A 300 12.42 -5.14 33.63
CA GLU A 300 11.16 -4.47 33.34
C GLU A 300 11.33 -2.95 33.27
N SER A 301 12.06 -2.38 34.22
CA SER A 301 12.30 -0.94 34.33
C SER A 301 13.36 -0.64 35.39
N ILE A 302 13.96 0.55 35.30
CA ILE A 302 14.75 1.13 36.39
C ILE A 302 13.93 2.25 37.02
N GLU A 303 13.70 2.14 38.33
CA GLU A 303 13.03 3.15 39.13
C GLU A 303 14.04 4.19 39.59
N VAL A 304 13.89 5.42 39.10
CA VAL A 304 14.72 6.56 39.46
C VAL A 304 14.02 7.38 40.53
N SER A 305 14.72 7.70 41.62
CA SER A 305 14.21 8.55 42.69
C SER A 305 15.34 9.43 43.24
N LYS A 306 15.13 10.06 44.41
CA LYS A 306 16.19 10.80 45.12
C LYS A 306 17.28 9.89 45.70
N SER A 307 17.02 8.58 45.81
CA SER A 307 17.98 7.58 46.26
C SER A 307 18.63 6.85 45.07
N ALA A 308 19.55 5.93 45.36
CA ALA A 308 20.16 5.07 44.35
C ALA A 308 19.09 4.36 43.48
N PRO A 309 19.34 4.21 42.17
CA PRO A 309 18.38 3.59 41.25
C PRO A 309 18.11 2.12 41.63
N VAL A 310 16.87 1.70 41.45
CA VAL A 310 16.42 0.33 41.76
C VAL A 310 15.93 -0.34 40.48
N ALA A 311 16.46 -1.52 40.19
CA ALA A 311 16.07 -2.28 39.01
C ALA A 311 14.91 -3.23 39.32
N ARG A 312 13.86 -3.22 38.50
CA ARG A 312 12.79 -4.23 38.57
C ARG A 312 13.10 -5.36 37.61
N VAL A 313 13.52 -6.50 38.15
CA VAL A 313 13.94 -7.66 37.35
C VAL A 313 13.02 -8.84 37.63
N GLU A 314 12.44 -9.42 36.59
CA GLU A 314 11.75 -10.71 36.65
C GLU A 314 12.80 -11.83 36.57
N LEU A 315 12.86 -12.66 37.60
CA LEU A 315 13.74 -13.84 37.67
C LEU A 315 12.98 -15.05 38.20
N GLU A 316 13.54 -16.24 38.00
CA GLU A 316 13.02 -17.47 38.55
C GLU A 316 13.39 -17.60 40.02
N THR A 317 12.41 -17.98 40.84
CA THR A 317 12.56 -18.16 42.29
C THR A 317 11.97 -19.50 42.69
N ARG A 318 12.65 -20.22 43.57
CA ARG A 318 12.17 -21.46 44.18
C ARG A 318 11.06 -21.13 45.17
N GLN A 319 9.90 -21.75 44.99
CA GLN A 319 8.78 -21.70 45.94
C GLN A 319 8.35 -23.11 46.33
N ASN A 320 7.49 -23.22 47.35
CA ASN A 320 6.99 -24.50 47.88
C ASN A 320 6.34 -25.40 46.80
N ASN A 321 5.78 -24.80 45.74
CA ASN A 321 5.12 -25.52 44.63
C ASN A 321 5.94 -25.48 43.32
N GLY A 322 7.27 -25.44 43.42
CA GLY A 322 8.19 -25.41 42.29
C GLY A 322 8.75 -24.03 41.97
N ILE A 323 9.36 -23.89 40.80
CA ILE A 323 10.03 -22.65 40.37
C ILE A 323 9.01 -21.72 39.70
N LYS A 324 8.96 -20.46 40.11
CA LYS A 324 8.11 -19.42 39.51
C LYS A 324 8.90 -18.16 39.20
N ARG A 325 8.50 -17.50 38.10
CA ARG A 325 9.01 -16.19 37.72
C ARG A 325 8.34 -15.09 38.55
N VAL A 326 9.14 -14.28 39.23
CA VAL A 326 8.70 -13.22 40.14
C VAL A 326 9.52 -11.97 39.89
N VAL A 327 8.86 -10.81 39.87
CA VAL A 327 9.54 -9.51 39.80
C VAL A 327 10.13 -9.17 41.17
N ARG A 328 11.43 -8.90 41.21
CA ARG A 328 12.16 -8.41 42.39
C ARG A 328 12.71 -7.02 42.12
N ARG A 329 12.79 -6.23 43.19
CA ARG A 329 13.50 -4.94 43.21
C ARG A 329 14.93 -5.23 43.62
N LEU A 330 15.86 -4.98 42.71
CA LEU A 330 17.29 -5.21 42.89
C LEU A 330 18.01 -3.88 43.10
N SER A 331 18.91 -3.87 44.07
CA SER A 331 19.85 -2.81 44.40
C SER A 331 21.28 -3.27 44.15
N ARG A 332 22.22 -2.32 44.17
CA ARG A 332 23.65 -2.65 44.06
C ARG A 332 24.07 -3.63 45.17
N ASN A 333 24.89 -4.61 44.81
CA ASN A 333 25.35 -5.74 45.63
C ASN A 333 24.32 -6.84 45.94
N ASP A 334 23.10 -6.77 45.41
CA ASP A 334 22.15 -7.87 45.56
C ASP A 334 22.63 -9.13 44.82
N ASN A 335 22.55 -10.28 45.48
CA ASN A 335 22.94 -11.58 44.94
C ASN A 335 21.71 -12.37 44.50
N LEU A 336 21.63 -12.67 43.20
CA LEU A 336 20.46 -13.35 42.64
C LEU A 336 20.38 -14.82 43.04
N PHE A 337 21.50 -15.47 43.39
CA PHE A 337 21.49 -16.84 43.92
C PHE A 337 20.64 -16.90 45.20
N ASP A 338 20.91 -16.01 46.14
CA ASP A 338 20.21 -15.94 47.43
C ASP A 338 18.74 -15.52 47.22
N LEU A 339 18.49 -14.51 46.39
CA LEU A 339 17.15 -14.01 46.09
C LEU A 339 16.26 -15.00 45.33
N SER A 340 16.88 -15.97 44.65
CA SER A 340 16.19 -17.03 43.91
C SER A 340 15.83 -18.25 44.76
N GLY A 341 16.26 -18.32 46.02
CA GLY A 341 16.14 -19.56 46.81
C GLY A 341 17.12 -20.63 46.34
N ASP A 342 18.37 -20.23 46.15
CA ASP A 342 19.53 -21.07 45.84
C ASP A 342 19.40 -21.85 44.52
N LEU A 343 18.90 -21.20 43.47
CA LEU A 343 18.92 -21.78 42.12
C LEU A 343 20.30 -21.60 41.49
N GLU A 344 20.97 -22.72 41.19
CA GLU A 344 22.36 -22.74 40.69
C GLU A 344 22.61 -21.90 39.44
N GLN A 345 21.61 -21.75 38.57
CA GLN A 345 21.71 -20.90 37.37
C GLN A 345 22.04 -19.43 37.67
N TYR A 346 21.77 -18.93 38.89
CA TYR A 346 22.08 -17.56 39.30
C TYR A 346 23.40 -17.41 40.06
N ARG A 347 24.20 -18.48 40.18
CA ARG A 347 25.52 -18.39 40.82
C ARG A 347 26.42 -17.40 40.07
N GLY A 348 27.00 -16.44 40.79
CA GLY A 348 27.85 -15.38 40.22
C GLY A 348 27.09 -14.17 39.68
N PHE A 349 25.75 -14.13 39.73
CA PHE A 349 24.97 -12.95 39.40
C PHE A 349 24.81 -12.04 40.63
N VAL A 350 25.82 -11.22 40.91
CA VAL A 350 25.74 -10.13 41.90
C VAL A 350 25.68 -8.79 41.18
N VAL A 351 24.72 -7.94 41.53
CA VAL A 351 24.54 -6.63 40.87
C VAL A 351 25.74 -5.74 41.15
N SER A 352 26.51 -5.38 40.12
CA SER A 352 27.67 -4.50 40.24
C SER A 352 27.29 -3.03 40.10
N ASP A 353 26.41 -2.70 39.15
CA ASP A 353 25.91 -1.35 38.89
C ASP A 353 24.51 -1.33 38.27
N ILE A 354 23.77 -0.23 38.50
CA ILE A 354 22.45 0.04 37.91
C ILE A 354 22.49 1.44 37.30
N ASN A 355 22.48 1.51 35.97
CA ASN A 355 22.61 2.75 35.23
C ASN A 355 21.28 3.16 34.57
N ALA A 356 20.64 4.18 35.14
CA ALA A 356 19.37 4.71 34.63
C ALA A 356 19.50 5.49 33.30
N HIS A 357 20.69 5.98 32.93
CA HIS A 357 20.90 6.69 31.66
C HIS A 357 20.94 5.72 30.48
N THR A 358 21.61 4.58 30.66
CA THR A 358 21.69 3.51 29.65
C THR A 358 20.58 2.48 29.79
N ASN A 359 19.72 2.59 30.82
CA ASN A 359 18.70 1.61 31.17
C ASN A 359 19.26 0.19 31.34
N ALA A 360 20.43 0.06 31.96
CA ALA A 360 21.16 -1.20 32.07
C ALA A 360 21.49 -1.59 33.52
N VAL A 361 21.53 -2.88 33.78
CA VAL A 361 22.01 -3.50 35.01
C VAL A 361 23.22 -4.37 34.67
N THR A 362 24.34 -4.14 35.34
CA THR A 362 25.56 -4.92 35.16
C THR A 362 25.75 -5.86 36.35
N PHE A 363 26.27 -7.06 36.08
CA PHE A 363 26.58 -8.08 37.08
C PHE A 363 28.09 -8.30 37.19
N THR A 364 28.55 -8.78 38.34
CA THR A 364 29.98 -9.04 38.62
C THR A 364 30.60 -10.12 37.74
N ASN A 365 29.79 -11.02 37.18
CA ASN A 365 30.21 -12.01 36.18
C ASN A 365 30.35 -11.44 34.76
N GLY A 366 30.21 -10.13 34.57
CA GLY A 366 30.35 -9.46 33.28
C GLY A 366 29.11 -9.46 32.40
N HIS A 367 28.00 -10.07 32.85
CA HIS A 367 26.72 -9.97 32.14
C HIS A 367 26.09 -8.59 32.31
N GLU A 368 25.44 -8.11 31.26
CA GLU A 368 24.68 -6.86 31.25
C GLU A 368 23.26 -7.13 30.75
N LEU A 369 22.27 -6.54 31.44
CA LEU A 369 20.85 -6.66 31.13
C LEU A 369 20.27 -5.28 30.88
N VAL A 370 19.73 -5.04 29.69
CA VAL A 370 19.12 -3.76 29.29
C VAL A 370 17.60 -3.85 29.42
N ALA A 371 16.94 -2.76 29.78
CA ALA A 371 15.49 -2.74 29.99
C ALA A 371 14.75 -3.13 28.70
N GLY A 372 13.82 -4.09 28.81
CA GLY A 372 13.12 -4.69 27.67
C GLY A 372 13.85 -5.89 27.03
N GLU A 373 15.08 -6.21 27.43
CA GLU A 373 15.75 -7.45 27.02
C GLU A 373 15.46 -8.60 27.99
N ALA A 374 15.34 -9.82 27.46
CA ALA A 374 15.31 -11.05 28.24
C ALA A 374 16.57 -11.89 27.92
N ALA A 375 17.18 -12.50 28.93
CA ALA A 375 18.30 -13.42 28.77
C ALA A 375 17.91 -14.84 29.21
N GLY A 376 18.48 -15.87 28.56
CA GLY A 376 18.32 -17.30 28.93
C GLY A 376 17.28 -18.09 28.11
N ASP A 377 16.75 -19.19 28.68
CA ASP A 377 15.73 -20.06 28.05
C ASP A 377 14.36 -19.37 27.98
N VAL A 378 14.25 -18.46 27.02
CA VAL A 378 13.01 -17.74 26.72
C VAL A 378 12.25 -18.55 25.67
N SER A 379 11.34 -19.41 26.13
CA SER A 379 10.40 -20.06 25.20
C SER A 379 9.63 -19.02 24.38
N GLU A 380 9.22 -19.37 23.15
CA GLU A 380 8.42 -18.49 22.28
C GLU A 380 7.18 -17.94 23.02
N SER A 381 6.59 -18.75 23.91
CA SER A 381 5.45 -18.35 24.74
C SER A 381 5.79 -17.23 25.74
N ALA A 382 7.00 -17.22 26.30
CA ALA A 382 7.46 -16.17 27.21
C ALA A 382 7.71 -14.87 26.43
N LEU A 383 8.34 -14.96 25.27
CA LEU A 383 8.53 -13.83 24.34
C LEU A 383 7.20 -13.17 23.97
N ARG A 384 6.21 -13.97 23.56
CA ARG A 384 4.86 -13.47 23.24
C ARG A 384 4.18 -12.82 24.45
N ARG A 385 4.32 -13.39 25.65
CA ARG A 385 3.77 -12.79 26.88
C ARG A 385 4.40 -11.44 27.19
N ILE A 386 5.72 -11.29 27.03
CA ILE A 386 6.42 -10.02 27.22
C ILE A 386 5.93 -9.00 26.19
N GLN A 387 5.83 -9.38 24.91
CA GLN A 387 5.29 -8.52 23.84
C GLN A 387 3.87 -8.03 24.16
N ILE A 388 2.98 -8.92 24.60
CA ILE A 388 1.60 -8.56 24.98
C ILE A 388 1.59 -7.63 26.19
N ARG A 389 2.37 -7.95 27.24
CA ARG A 389 2.44 -7.15 28.47
C ARG A 389 2.93 -5.73 28.16
N GLU A 390 4.00 -5.59 27.39
CA GLU A 390 4.53 -4.29 26.98
C GLU A 390 3.55 -3.52 26.09
N ALA A 391 2.85 -4.20 25.18
CA ALA A 391 1.83 -3.56 24.36
C ALA A 391 0.65 -3.03 25.19
N VAL A 392 0.17 -3.80 26.18
CA VAL A 392 -0.89 -3.37 27.10
C VAL A 392 -0.43 -2.21 27.96
N LYS A 393 0.76 -2.29 28.55
CA LYS A 393 1.34 -1.20 29.34
C LYS A 393 1.45 0.09 28.52
N ALA A 394 2.01 0.01 27.32
CA ALA A 394 2.11 1.16 26.41
C ALA A 394 0.76 1.72 25.94
N HIS A 395 -0.30 0.91 25.95
CA HIS A 395 -1.67 1.37 25.66
C HIS A 395 -2.24 2.22 26.80
N PHE A 396 -1.99 1.85 28.06
CA PHE A 396 -2.45 2.62 29.23
C PHE A 396 -1.57 3.83 29.58
N GLU A 397 -0.29 3.82 29.17
CA GLU A 397 0.61 4.97 29.31
C GLU A 397 0.31 6.10 28.29
N LYS A 398 -0.46 5.82 27.24
CA LYS A 398 -0.89 6.78 26.21
C LYS A 398 -2.31 7.26 26.47
#